data_AF-A0A382T757-F1
#
_entry.id   AF-A0A382T757-F1
#
_cell.length_a   1.000
_cell.length_b   1.000
_cell.length_c   1.000
_cell.angle_alpha   90.00
_cell.angle_beta   90.00
_cell.angle_gamma   90.00
#
_symmetry.space_group_name_H-M   'P 1'
#
loop_
_entity.id
_entity.type
_entity.pdbx_description
1 polymer ?
#
loop_
_entity_poly.entity_id
_entity_poly.type
_entity_poly.pdbx_seq_one_letter_code
_entity_poly.pdbx_strand_id
1 'polypeptide(L)'
;KATAYYNFGIHRDAVAVPIGQGHENSGDVADGFGANVMNLLPTEMDDSGSLALVSTRVELSALEDLSYTVNVDGNARQLGRNIAAATTVEELQHDSGHHATQHFPPHEIEFYPPRSETAGYYKPYRWGMTVDLDLCNGCSACVVACYSENNIPVVGKIRTAIGREMSWIRMERYIEGYGDDFEVRFVPMMCQQCSNAGCESVCPVYATYHNPEGLNAMIYNRCVGTRYCSNNCAYKVRRFNWFNYEFPAPLDQQLNSAITTRSVGVMEKCNFCQHRLVAAKHEATNLGRDLKDGEVLTACQQTC
;
A
#
# COMPACT_ATOMS: atom_id res chain seq x y z
N LYS A 1 31.18 -2.77 5.53
CA LYS A 1 30.51 -1.47 5.84
C LYS A 1 29.02 -1.61 5.53
N ALA A 2 28.14 -1.26 6.45
CA ALA A 2 26.68 -1.32 6.25
C ALA A 2 26.02 -0.11 6.91
N THR A 3 24.86 0.31 6.41
CA THR A 3 24.04 1.34 7.03
C THR A 3 23.28 0.75 8.20
N ALA A 4 23.42 1.34 9.39
CA ALA A 4 22.66 0.97 10.57
C ALA A 4 21.51 1.96 10.81
N TYR A 5 20.39 1.46 11.28
CA TYR A 5 19.31 2.28 11.83
C TYR A 5 18.84 1.65 13.14
N TYR A 6 18.47 2.49 14.10
CA TYR A 6 17.96 2.00 15.38
C TYR A 6 16.53 1.49 15.22
N ASN A 7 16.28 0.27 15.72
CA ASN A 7 14.95 -0.32 15.82
C ASN A 7 14.74 -0.80 17.25
N PHE A 8 13.75 -0.24 17.94
CA PHE A 8 13.43 -0.57 19.32
C PHE A 8 12.91 -2.01 19.50
N GLY A 9 12.44 -2.66 18.44
CA GLY A 9 11.99 -4.06 18.49
C GLY A 9 13.13 -5.09 18.43
N ILE A 10 14.38 -4.66 18.29
CA ILE A 10 15.55 -5.53 18.32
C ILE A 10 16.21 -5.44 19.69
N HIS A 11 16.57 -6.59 20.27
CA HIS A 11 17.26 -6.66 21.56
C HIS A 11 18.55 -5.83 21.55
N ARG A 12 18.88 -5.18 22.68
CA ARG A 12 19.99 -4.20 22.76
C ARG A 12 21.36 -4.78 22.41
N ASP A 13 21.56 -6.06 22.69
CA ASP A 13 22.79 -6.79 22.39
C ASP A 13 22.73 -7.58 21.07
N ALA A 14 21.73 -7.31 20.22
CA ALA A 14 21.52 -7.99 18.95
C ALA A 14 21.55 -7.02 17.77
N VAL A 15 22.09 -7.49 16.66
CA VAL A 15 22.02 -6.79 15.36
C VAL A 15 21.30 -7.71 14.39
N ALA A 16 20.17 -7.24 13.86
CA ALA A 16 19.47 -7.92 12.79
C ALA A 16 19.91 -7.32 11.45
N VAL A 17 20.40 -8.18 10.54
CA VAL A 17 20.77 -7.76 9.19
C VAL A 17 20.04 -8.63 8.18
N PRO A 18 19.28 -8.04 7.23
CA PRO A 18 18.59 -8.82 6.22
C PRO A 18 19.59 -9.46 5.24
N ILE A 19 19.28 -10.69 4.82
CA ILE A 19 20.00 -11.39 3.73
C ILE A 19 19.46 -10.96 2.36
N GLY A 20 20.24 -11.21 1.29
CA GLY A 20 19.82 -10.91 -0.09
C GLY A 20 20.14 -9.49 -0.58
N GLN A 21 21.20 -8.88 -0.03
CA GLN A 21 21.72 -7.57 -0.43
C GLN A 21 23.22 -7.68 -0.76
N GLY A 22 23.79 -6.66 -1.39
CA GLY A 22 25.22 -6.61 -1.74
C GLY A 22 25.60 -7.52 -2.89
N HIS A 23 24.71 -7.67 -3.87
CA HIS A 23 25.02 -8.36 -5.11
C HIS A 23 26.03 -7.56 -5.94
N GLU A 24 26.88 -8.26 -6.68
CA GLU A 24 27.89 -7.65 -7.57
C GLU A 24 27.69 -7.98 -9.05
N ASN A 25 26.88 -9.01 -9.36
CA ASN A 25 26.65 -9.53 -10.70
C ASN A 25 25.19 -9.97 -10.89
N SER A 26 24.23 -9.24 -10.33
CA SER A 26 22.79 -9.50 -10.41
C SER A 26 22.03 -8.42 -11.17
N GLY A 27 22.76 -7.51 -11.83
CA GLY A 27 22.23 -6.49 -12.73
C GLY A 27 22.00 -5.15 -12.05
N ASP A 28 21.63 -4.15 -12.87
CA ASP A 28 21.60 -2.73 -12.48
C ASP A 28 20.74 -2.38 -11.26
N VAL A 29 19.76 -3.22 -10.92
CA VAL A 29 18.86 -2.99 -9.77
C VAL A 29 19.47 -3.49 -8.46
N ALA A 30 20.21 -4.60 -8.50
CA ALA A 30 20.76 -5.27 -7.31
C ALA A 30 22.21 -4.88 -7.04
N ASP A 31 22.97 -4.55 -8.09
CA ASP A 31 24.40 -4.33 -8.00
C ASP A 31 24.74 -3.03 -7.27
N GLY A 32 25.67 -3.12 -6.32
CA GLY A 32 26.12 -1.96 -5.53
C GLY A 32 25.13 -1.47 -4.46
N PHE A 33 24.03 -2.19 -4.23
CA PHE A 33 23.05 -1.87 -3.18
C PHE A 33 23.22 -2.76 -1.95
N GLY A 34 23.31 -2.12 -0.77
CA GLY A 34 23.40 -2.80 0.52
C GLY A 34 24.76 -3.44 0.77
N ALA A 35 24.80 -4.45 1.65
CA ALA A 35 26.01 -5.18 2.00
C ALA A 35 25.72 -6.68 2.00
N ASN A 36 26.64 -7.48 1.47
CA ASN A 36 26.50 -8.92 1.45
C ASN A 36 26.94 -9.51 2.79
N VAL A 37 25.96 -9.87 3.61
CA VAL A 37 26.17 -10.45 4.94
C VAL A 37 26.61 -11.91 4.90
N MET A 38 26.44 -12.61 3.77
CA MET A 38 26.88 -14.00 3.65
C MET A 38 28.40 -14.13 3.83
N ASN A 39 29.15 -13.07 3.52
CA ASN A 39 30.61 -13.00 3.74
C ASN A 39 31.00 -12.97 5.24
N LEU A 40 30.04 -12.70 6.14
CA LEU A 40 30.26 -12.65 7.59
C LEU A 40 29.87 -13.97 8.27
N LEU A 41 29.12 -14.84 7.59
CA LEU A 41 28.61 -16.08 8.15
C LEU A 41 29.64 -17.19 8.00
N PRO A 42 29.93 -17.96 9.06
CA PRO A 42 30.77 -19.15 8.95
C PRO A 42 30.16 -20.20 8.00
N THR A 43 31.00 -21.03 7.39
CA THR A 43 30.58 -22.11 6.47
C THR A 43 30.20 -23.41 7.21
N GLU A 44 29.71 -23.31 8.44
CA GLU A 44 29.30 -24.49 9.22
C GLU A 44 27.86 -24.89 8.86
N MET A 45 27.64 -26.20 8.71
CA MET A 45 26.32 -26.80 8.49
C MET A 45 25.84 -27.48 9.77
N ASP A 46 24.55 -27.42 10.03
CA ASP A 46 23.94 -28.20 11.11
C ASP A 46 23.80 -29.68 10.72
N ASP A 47 23.36 -30.50 11.67
CA ASP A 47 23.19 -31.94 11.47
C ASP A 47 22.16 -32.30 10.36
N SER A 48 21.36 -31.32 9.92
CA SER A 48 20.38 -31.46 8.82
C SER A 48 20.94 -31.07 7.45
N GLY A 49 22.20 -30.58 7.39
CA GLY A 49 22.83 -30.06 6.19
C GLY A 49 22.39 -28.65 5.81
N SER A 50 21.67 -27.95 6.70
CA SER A 50 21.34 -26.53 6.55
C SER A 50 22.51 -25.68 7.02
N LEU A 51 22.67 -24.47 6.49
CA LEU A 51 23.60 -23.48 7.05
C LEU A 51 23.26 -23.26 8.53
N ALA A 52 24.21 -23.55 9.42
CA ALA A 52 24.01 -23.57 10.87
C ALA A 52 23.72 -22.18 11.47
N LEU A 53 23.81 -21.11 10.67
CA LEU A 53 24.06 -19.75 11.16
C LEU A 53 23.05 -18.75 10.61
N VAL A 54 22.02 -18.47 11.40
CA VAL A 54 21.27 -17.21 11.32
C VAL A 54 21.85 -16.16 12.29
N SER A 55 22.88 -16.50 13.07
CA SER A 55 23.53 -15.60 14.03
C SER A 55 25.03 -15.85 14.14
N THR A 56 25.81 -14.78 14.30
CA THR A 56 27.24 -14.82 14.58
C THR A 56 27.60 -13.67 15.52
N ARG A 57 28.71 -13.78 16.26
CA ARG A 57 29.21 -12.66 17.08
C ARG A 57 29.94 -11.68 16.18
N VAL A 58 29.61 -10.40 16.31
CA VAL A 58 30.22 -9.33 15.55
C VAL A 58 30.74 -8.25 16.49
N GLU A 59 31.84 -7.61 16.09
CA GLU A 59 32.31 -6.37 16.70
C GLU A 59 31.86 -5.19 15.84
N LEU A 60 31.29 -4.16 16.47
CA LEU A 60 30.78 -2.99 15.78
C LEU A 60 31.76 -1.82 15.97
N SER A 61 32.21 -1.27 14.85
CA SER A 61 32.95 -0.01 14.82
C SER A 61 32.16 1.03 14.03
N ALA A 62 31.93 2.19 14.65
CA ALA A 62 31.30 3.31 13.98
C ALA A 62 32.27 3.88 12.94
N LEU A 63 31.76 4.14 11.74
CA LEU A 63 32.49 4.83 10.68
C LEU A 63 32.03 6.29 10.63
N GLU A 64 32.92 7.21 10.25
CA GLU A 64 32.59 8.63 10.12
C GLU A 64 31.69 8.94 8.91
N ASP A 65 31.51 7.97 8.00
CA ASP A 65 30.69 8.12 6.81
C ASP A 65 29.19 8.08 7.12
N LEU A 66 28.49 9.18 6.84
CA LEU A 66 27.03 9.24 6.89
C LEU A 66 26.41 8.52 5.69
N SER A 67 25.34 7.76 5.94
CA SER A 67 24.56 7.11 4.90
C SER A 67 23.07 7.33 5.12
N TYR A 68 22.30 7.38 4.03
CA TYR A 68 20.87 7.68 4.08
C TYR A 68 20.05 6.41 3.84
N THR A 69 19.15 6.11 4.79
CA THR A 69 18.04 5.17 4.62
C THR A 69 16.81 5.92 4.12
N VAL A 70 15.99 5.26 3.32
CA VAL A 70 14.74 5.82 2.81
C VAL A 70 13.61 5.11 3.52
N ASN A 71 12.77 5.88 4.22
CA ASN A 71 11.59 5.38 4.90
C ASN A 71 10.34 6.09 4.34
N VAL A 72 9.31 5.32 4.04
CA VAL A 72 8.02 5.79 3.51
C VAL A 72 6.91 5.85 4.58
N ASP A 73 7.14 5.27 5.77
CA ASP A 73 6.17 5.17 6.87
C ASP A 73 5.77 6.55 7.43
N GLY A 74 6.59 7.58 7.21
CA GLY A 74 6.37 8.90 7.78
C GLY A 74 6.54 8.88 9.31
N ASN A 75 5.44 9.03 10.05
CA ASN A 75 5.45 8.92 11.51
C ASN A 75 4.87 7.57 11.94
N ALA A 76 5.70 6.77 12.61
CA ALA A 76 5.33 5.43 13.05
C ALA A 76 4.44 5.41 14.31
N ARG A 77 4.00 6.57 14.82
CA ARG A 77 3.07 6.72 15.95
C ARG A 77 1.74 7.29 15.48
N GLN A 78 0.63 6.83 16.06
CA GLN A 78 -0.69 7.37 15.72
C GLN A 78 -0.92 8.77 16.32
N LEU A 79 -0.14 9.16 17.33
CA LEU A 79 -0.26 10.45 18.02
C LEU A 79 -1.67 10.69 18.59
N GLY A 80 -2.28 9.65 19.18
CA GLY A 80 -3.60 9.71 19.80
C GLY A 80 -4.78 9.80 18.82
N ARG A 81 -4.55 9.58 17.52
CA ARG A 81 -5.60 9.69 16.48
C ARG A 81 -6.46 8.44 16.30
N ASN A 82 -6.11 7.34 16.98
CA ASN A 82 -6.83 6.07 16.93
C ASN A 82 -7.12 5.56 15.49
N ILE A 83 -6.11 5.60 14.61
CA ILE A 83 -6.20 5.19 13.20
C ILE A 83 -6.31 3.66 13.10
N ALA A 84 -5.44 2.95 13.83
CA ALA A 84 -5.43 1.50 13.97
C ALA A 84 -6.01 1.17 15.35
N ALA A 85 -7.32 1.30 15.51
CA ALA A 85 -8.00 0.99 16.76
C ALA A 85 -7.88 -0.50 17.07
N ALA A 86 -7.59 -0.84 18.32
CA ALA A 86 -7.58 -2.21 18.82
C ALA A 86 -8.15 -2.23 20.24
N THR A 87 -8.72 -3.37 20.63
CA THR A 87 -9.30 -3.64 21.96
C THR A 87 -8.98 -5.09 22.33
N THR A 88 -9.00 -5.42 23.61
CA THR A 88 -8.77 -6.80 24.05
C THR A 88 -10.04 -7.64 23.93
N VAL A 89 -9.89 -8.97 23.91
CA VAL A 89 -11.04 -9.89 23.88
C VAL A 89 -11.85 -9.77 25.17
N GLU A 90 -11.18 -9.54 26.30
CA GLU A 90 -11.82 -9.31 27.58
C GLU A 90 -12.68 -8.05 27.55
N GLU A 91 -12.17 -6.93 27.03
CA GLU A 91 -12.94 -5.70 26.86
C GLU A 91 -14.10 -5.87 25.89
N LEU A 92 -13.90 -6.64 24.81
CA LEU A 92 -14.95 -6.98 23.84
C LEU A 92 -16.10 -7.77 24.47
N GLN A 93 -15.83 -8.63 25.45
CA GLN A 93 -16.84 -9.47 26.09
C GLN A 93 -17.69 -8.75 27.15
N HIS A 94 -17.23 -7.62 27.68
CA HIS A 94 -17.89 -6.93 28.79
C HIS A 94 -18.97 -5.89 28.35
N ASP A 95 -19.35 -5.85 27.07
CA ASP A 95 -20.38 -4.97 26.49
C ASP A 95 -20.24 -3.48 26.89
N SER A 96 -19.02 -3.07 27.24
CA SER A 96 -18.68 -1.73 27.65
C SER A 96 -18.48 -0.85 26.43
N GLY A 97 -19.56 -0.60 25.67
CA GLY A 97 -19.62 0.41 24.61
C GLY A 97 -18.37 0.46 23.74
N HIS A 98 -18.14 -0.58 22.94
CA HIS A 98 -16.98 -0.68 22.07
C HIS A 98 -16.83 0.55 21.17
N HIS A 99 -15.60 0.83 20.72
CA HIS A 99 -15.09 2.02 20.00
C HIS A 99 -15.89 2.57 18.79
N ALA A 100 -17.14 2.19 18.58
CA ALA A 100 -18.14 2.95 17.82
C ALA A 100 -18.47 4.33 18.44
N THR A 101 -17.89 4.70 19.57
CA THR A 101 -18.04 6.04 20.13
C THR A 101 -17.01 7.01 19.53
N GLN A 102 -17.53 7.98 18.75
CA GLN A 102 -17.05 9.38 18.63
C GLN A 102 -16.35 9.91 17.35
N HIS A 103 -16.51 9.30 16.17
CA HIS A 103 -16.14 10.02 14.93
C HIS A 103 -17.24 10.14 13.87
N PHE A 104 -18.33 9.38 13.99
CA PHE A 104 -19.51 9.61 13.15
C PHE A 104 -20.52 10.44 13.94
N PRO A 105 -20.81 11.69 13.53
CA PRO A 105 -22.00 12.35 14.05
C PRO A 105 -23.20 11.44 13.73
N PRO A 106 -24.17 11.28 14.66
CA PRO A 106 -25.32 10.40 14.46
C PRO A 106 -26.15 10.74 13.22
N HIS A 107 -25.94 11.94 12.66
CA HIS A 107 -26.37 12.35 11.34
C HIS A 107 -25.21 13.06 10.63
N GLU A 108 -24.73 12.52 9.52
CA GLU A 108 -23.91 13.31 8.58
C GLU A 108 -24.79 14.47 8.09
N ILE A 109 -24.46 15.69 8.48
CA ILE A 109 -25.11 16.88 7.91
C ILE A 109 -24.45 17.12 6.55
N GLU A 110 -24.92 16.39 5.54
CA GLU A 110 -24.58 16.64 4.15
C GLU A 110 -25.59 17.63 3.56
N PHE A 111 -25.12 18.71 2.94
CA PHE A 111 -25.99 19.72 2.33
C PHE A 111 -26.66 19.21 1.04
N TYR A 112 -26.08 18.19 0.42
CA TYR A 112 -26.56 17.58 -0.81
C TYR A 112 -27.31 16.27 -0.52
N PRO A 113 -28.34 15.94 -1.32
CA PRO A 113 -28.99 14.64 -1.20
C PRO A 113 -27.98 13.52 -1.46
N PRO A 114 -28.13 12.36 -0.80
CA PRO A 114 -27.22 11.24 -0.99
C PRO A 114 -27.27 10.78 -2.45
N ARG A 115 -26.10 10.44 -3.01
CA ARG A 115 -25.97 10.02 -4.42
C ARG A 115 -26.87 8.82 -4.79
N SER A 116 -27.28 8.01 -3.81
CA SER A 116 -28.26 6.93 -4.01
C SER A 116 -29.64 7.40 -4.46
N GLU A 117 -29.98 8.67 -4.21
CA GLU A 117 -31.22 9.29 -4.69
C GLU A 117 -31.08 9.83 -6.13
N THR A 118 -29.85 9.89 -6.68
CA THR A 118 -29.63 10.25 -8.08
C THR A 118 -29.91 9.04 -8.99
N ALA A 119 -30.78 9.23 -9.99
CA ALA A 119 -31.21 8.15 -10.88
C ALA A 119 -30.02 7.43 -11.54
N GLY A 120 -29.94 6.11 -11.36
CA GLY A 120 -28.95 5.23 -11.99
C GLY A 120 -27.69 4.94 -11.16
N TYR A 121 -27.49 5.58 -10.01
CA TYR A 121 -26.38 5.25 -9.10
C TYR A 121 -26.68 4.01 -8.23
N TYR A 122 -25.64 3.24 -7.96
CA TYR A 122 -25.59 2.00 -7.18
C TYR A 122 -26.47 0.85 -7.69
N LYS A 123 -26.81 0.85 -8.98
CA LYS A 123 -27.64 -0.19 -9.60
C LYS A 123 -26.98 -0.75 -10.87
N PRO A 124 -26.86 -2.08 -11.04
CA PRO A 124 -27.21 -3.12 -10.06
C PRO A 124 -26.15 -3.33 -8.95
N TYR A 125 -24.94 -2.78 -9.11
CA TYR A 125 -23.83 -3.02 -8.18
C TYR A 125 -23.43 -1.77 -7.39
N ARG A 126 -22.99 -1.99 -6.14
CA ARG A 126 -22.26 -1.02 -5.32
C ARG A 126 -21.02 -1.67 -4.76
N TRP A 127 -19.85 -1.21 -5.18
CA TRP A 127 -18.58 -1.80 -4.77
C TRP A 127 -18.12 -1.25 -3.42
N GLY A 128 -17.77 -2.16 -2.52
CA GLY A 128 -17.14 -1.88 -1.24
C GLY A 128 -15.99 -2.85 -1.00
N MET A 129 -15.07 -2.46 -0.12
CA MET A 129 -13.99 -3.32 0.32
C MET A 129 -13.86 -3.19 1.83
N THR A 130 -13.86 -4.32 2.52
CA THR A 130 -13.58 -4.40 3.95
C THR A 130 -12.25 -5.12 4.10
N VAL A 131 -11.38 -4.57 4.95
CA VAL A 131 -10.13 -5.22 5.33
C VAL A 131 -10.26 -5.62 6.79
N ASP A 132 -10.08 -6.90 7.06
CA ASP A 132 -9.91 -7.40 8.41
C ASP A 132 -8.50 -7.05 8.89
N LEU A 133 -8.40 -6.15 9.86
CA LEU A 133 -7.12 -5.69 10.40
C LEU A 133 -6.53 -6.67 11.42
N ASP A 134 -7.35 -7.52 12.05
CA ASP A 134 -6.88 -8.48 13.05
C ASP A 134 -6.03 -9.58 12.40
N LEU A 135 -6.32 -9.91 11.14
CA LEU A 135 -5.56 -10.88 10.34
C LEU A 135 -4.37 -10.25 9.58
N CYS A 136 -4.25 -8.92 9.57
CA CYS A 136 -3.22 -8.22 8.82
C CYS A 136 -1.87 -8.26 9.54
N ASN A 137 -0.97 -9.13 9.08
CA ASN A 137 0.38 -9.26 9.64
C ASN A 137 1.44 -8.37 8.95
N GLY A 138 1.04 -7.48 8.04
CA GLY A 138 1.94 -6.58 7.33
C GLY A 138 2.82 -7.24 6.25
N CYS A 139 2.46 -8.42 5.74
CA CYS A 139 3.23 -9.16 4.73
C CYS A 139 3.55 -8.37 3.44
N SER A 140 2.79 -7.30 3.16
CA SER A 140 2.94 -6.43 1.99
C SER A 140 2.75 -7.12 0.63
N ALA A 141 2.24 -8.36 0.62
CA ALA A 141 1.93 -9.08 -0.62
C ALA A 141 0.84 -8.38 -1.45
N CYS A 142 -0.14 -7.75 -0.77
CA CYS A 142 -1.17 -6.93 -1.40
C CYS A 142 -0.60 -5.70 -2.12
N VAL A 143 0.53 -5.15 -1.66
CA VAL A 143 1.23 -4.04 -2.31
C VAL A 143 1.84 -4.54 -3.61
N VAL A 144 2.62 -5.61 -3.57
CA VAL A 144 3.26 -6.22 -4.75
C VAL A 144 2.21 -6.64 -5.79
N ALA A 145 1.12 -7.26 -5.36
CA ALA A 145 0.00 -7.63 -6.24
C ALA A 145 -0.59 -6.40 -6.95
N CYS A 146 -0.71 -5.27 -6.24
CA CYS A 146 -1.21 -4.04 -6.84
C CYS A 146 -0.24 -3.47 -7.88
N TYR A 147 1.09 -3.55 -7.64
CA TYR A 147 2.11 -3.16 -8.62
C TYR A 147 2.00 -3.98 -9.90
N SER A 148 1.97 -5.30 -9.77
CA SER A 148 1.92 -6.22 -10.91
C SER A 148 0.60 -6.09 -11.68
N GLU A 149 -0.53 -6.06 -10.97
CA GLU A 149 -1.85 -6.03 -11.62
C GLU A 149 -2.12 -4.72 -12.36
N ASN A 150 -1.68 -3.60 -11.79
CA ASN A 150 -2.03 -2.27 -12.26
C ASN A 150 -0.88 -1.57 -12.97
N ASN A 151 0.15 -2.29 -13.44
CA ASN A 151 1.28 -1.72 -14.20
C ASN A 151 1.93 -0.51 -13.49
N ILE A 152 2.07 -0.58 -12.17
CA ILE A 152 2.61 0.55 -11.40
C ILE A 152 4.14 0.55 -11.54
N PRO A 153 4.77 1.67 -11.91
CA PRO A 153 6.21 1.72 -12.12
C PRO A 153 6.97 1.71 -10.79
N VAL A 154 8.15 1.06 -10.79
CA VAL A 154 9.08 1.09 -9.66
C VAL A 154 9.86 2.39 -9.66
N VAL A 155 9.99 3.01 -8.49
CA VAL A 155 10.67 4.29 -8.31
C VAL A 155 12.00 4.10 -7.57
N GLY A 156 13.08 4.62 -8.15
CA GLY A 156 14.42 4.51 -7.56
C GLY A 156 14.58 5.23 -6.22
N LYS A 157 15.54 4.77 -5.40
CA LYS A 157 15.79 5.20 -4.01
C LYS A 157 15.72 6.72 -3.80
N ILE A 158 16.42 7.50 -4.61
CA ILE A 158 16.52 8.96 -4.44
C ILE A 158 15.17 9.65 -4.64
N ARG A 159 14.35 9.16 -5.59
CA ARG A 159 13.03 9.73 -5.87
C ARG A 159 12.02 9.32 -4.80
N THR A 160 12.11 8.09 -4.31
CA THR A 160 11.33 7.61 -3.15
C THR A 160 11.65 8.44 -1.90
N ALA A 161 12.93 8.79 -1.67
CA ALA A 161 13.36 9.61 -0.54
C ALA A 161 12.68 10.99 -0.44
N ILE A 162 12.27 11.55 -1.58
CA ILE A 162 11.58 12.84 -1.64
C ILE A 162 10.06 12.70 -1.76
N GLY A 163 9.50 11.53 -1.38
CA GLY A 163 8.05 11.27 -1.31
C GLY A 163 7.38 11.14 -2.68
N ARG A 164 8.08 10.58 -3.67
CA ARG A 164 7.57 10.37 -5.04
C ARG A 164 7.40 8.91 -5.41
N GLU A 165 7.21 8.06 -4.41
CA GLU A 165 6.91 6.64 -4.59
C GLU A 165 5.57 6.45 -5.32
N MET A 166 5.52 5.49 -6.22
CA MET A 166 4.32 5.12 -6.95
C MET A 166 3.72 3.87 -6.29
N SER A 167 3.07 4.02 -5.15
CA SER A 167 2.34 2.91 -4.48
C SER A 167 0.88 3.28 -4.27
N TRP A 168 -0.03 2.48 -4.82
CA TRP A 168 -1.49 2.69 -4.71
C TRP A 168 -2.07 2.14 -3.41
N ILE A 169 -1.40 1.14 -2.84
CA ILE A 169 -1.63 0.60 -1.51
C ILE A 169 -0.32 0.79 -0.76
N ARG A 170 -0.36 1.34 0.45
CA ARG A 170 0.79 1.41 1.35
C ARG A 170 0.47 0.66 2.62
N MET A 171 1.45 -0.05 3.17
CA MET A 171 1.32 -0.66 4.47
C MET A 171 1.73 0.37 5.52
N GLU A 172 0.78 0.85 6.32
CA GLU A 172 1.09 1.71 7.44
C GLU A 172 1.37 0.85 8.67
N ARG A 173 2.52 1.08 9.29
CA ARG A 173 2.91 0.42 10.53
C ARG A 173 2.89 1.43 11.66
N TYR A 174 2.01 1.21 12.61
CA TYR A 174 1.92 2.01 13.83
C TYR A 174 2.47 1.22 15.01
N ILE A 175 3.23 1.90 15.85
CA ILE A 175 3.76 1.35 17.10
C ILE A 175 3.08 2.10 18.24
N GLU A 176 2.43 1.37 19.12
CA GLU A 176 1.85 1.91 20.36
C GLU A 176 2.61 1.35 21.56
N GLY A 177 2.65 2.08 22.68
CA GLY A 177 3.48 1.72 23.85
C GLY A 177 4.93 2.22 23.80
N TYR A 178 5.71 1.96 24.85
CA TYR A 178 7.08 2.46 25.01
C TYR A 178 8.02 1.41 25.61
N GLY A 179 9.30 1.47 25.22
CA GLY A 179 10.32 0.56 25.74
C GLY A 179 10.09 -0.86 25.24
N ASP A 180 10.12 -1.83 26.16
CA ASP A 180 9.92 -3.26 25.86
C ASP A 180 8.43 -3.64 25.83
N ASP A 181 7.54 -2.74 26.24
CA ASP A 181 6.08 -2.90 26.23
C ASP A 181 5.49 -2.08 25.08
N PHE A 182 5.55 -2.65 23.88
CA PHE A 182 5.00 -2.06 22.67
C PHE A 182 4.23 -3.08 21.85
N GLU A 183 3.31 -2.57 21.05
CA GLU A 183 2.58 -3.34 20.04
C GLU A 183 2.78 -2.72 18.67
N VAL A 184 2.67 -3.55 17.63
CA VAL A 184 2.75 -3.12 16.24
C VAL A 184 1.42 -3.43 15.58
N ARG A 185 0.81 -2.40 15.00
CA ARG A 185 -0.46 -2.50 14.29
C ARG A 185 -0.27 -2.14 12.82
N PHE A 186 -0.85 -2.93 11.92
CA PHE A 186 -0.72 -2.75 10.48
C PHE A 186 -2.05 -2.30 9.87
N VAL A 187 -2.00 -1.27 9.03
CA VAL A 187 -3.17 -0.78 8.28
C VAL A 187 -2.80 -0.64 6.81
N PRO A 188 -3.35 -1.48 5.90
CA PRO A 188 -3.16 -1.28 4.47
C PRO A 188 -3.99 -0.08 4.01
N MET A 189 -3.32 1.04 3.76
CA MET A 189 -3.96 2.27 3.30
C MET A 189 -3.96 2.36 1.78
N MET A 190 -5.17 2.37 1.22
CA MET A 190 -5.45 2.53 -0.20
C MET A 190 -6.53 3.60 -0.42
N CYS A 191 -6.89 3.86 -1.67
CA CYS A 191 -8.05 4.70 -1.96
C CYS A 191 -9.34 4.05 -1.45
N GLN A 192 -9.99 4.75 -0.50
CA GLN A 192 -11.22 4.33 0.16
C GLN A 192 -12.49 4.46 -0.73
N GLN A 193 -12.34 4.89 -1.99
CA GLN A 193 -13.47 5.15 -2.90
C GLN A 193 -14.60 5.97 -2.25
N CYS A 194 -14.24 7.06 -1.57
CA CYS A 194 -15.15 7.85 -0.74
C CYS A 194 -16.43 8.24 -1.49
N SER A 195 -17.59 8.12 -0.85
CA SER A 195 -18.87 8.55 -1.43
C SER A 195 -18.95 10.06 -1.60
N ASN A 196 -18.48 10.84 -0.61
CA ASN A 196 -18.22 12.28 -0.74
C ASN A 196 -16.70 12.52 -0.91
N ALA A 197 -16.22 12.31 -2.13
CA ALA A 197 -14.81 12.40 -2.44
C ALA A 197 -14.37 13.86 -2.67
N GLY A 198 -13.73 14.48 -1.67
CA GLY A 198 -13.11 15.80 -1.83
C GLY A 198 -12.09 15.88 -2.97
N CYS A 199 -11.47 14.75 -3.34
CA CYS A 199 -10.55 14.70 -4.47
C CYS A 199 -11.23 14.83 -5.86
N GLU A 200 -12.56 14.66 -5.96
CA GLU A 200 -13.32 14.84 -7.21
C GLU A 200 -13.61 16.32 -7.49
N SER A 201 -14.16 17.02 -6.50
CA SER A 201 -14.65 18.40 -6.65
C SER A 201 -13.56 19.41 -7.00
N VAL A 202 -12.30 19.07 -6.71
CA VAL A 202 -11.13 19.93 -6.95
C VAL A 202 -10.46 19.71 -8.31
N CYS A 203 -10.92 18.75 -9.11
CA CYS A 203 -10.33 18.50 -10.42
C CYS A 203 -10.95 19.42 -11.49
N PRO A 204 -10.20 20.39 -12.06
CA PRO A 204 -10.78 21.37 -12.98
C PRO A 204 -11.19 20.79 -14.35
N VAL A 205 -10.73 19.58 -14.67
CA VAL A 205 -10.95 18.92 -15.97
C VAL A 205 -11.79 17.65 -15.87
N TYR A 206 -12.35 17.37 -14.68
CA TYR A 206 -13.16 16.19 -14.39
C TYR A 206 -12.44 14.86 -14.76
N ALA A 207 -11.13 14.80 -14.53
CA ALA A 207 -10.37 13.54 -14.64
C ALA A 207 -10.72 12.55 -13.52
N THR A 208 -11.36 13.02 -12.45
CA THR A 208 -11.86 12.24 -11.34
C THR A 208 -13.34 12.46 -11.18
N TYR A 209 -14.12 11.39 -11.16
CA TYR A 209 -15.57 11.45 -11.01
C TYR A 209 -16.06 10.18 -10.32
N HIS A 210 -17.26 10.23 -9.74
CA HIS A 210 -17.89 9.03 -9.21
C HIS A 210 -18.60 8.28 -10.32
N ASN A 211 -18.28 7.01 -10.50
CA ASN A 211 -19.02 6.20 -11.46
C ASN A 211 -20.38 5.77 -10.87
N PRO A 212 -21.34 5.34 -11.71
CA PRO A 212 -22.63 4.86 -11.24
C PRO A 212 -22.55 3.67 -10.27
N GLU A 213 -21.42 2.98 -10.15
CA GLU A 213 -21.27 1.79 -9.28
C GLU A 213 -20.63 2.10 -7.93
N GLY A 214 -20.36 3.38 -7.65
CA GLY A 214 -19.81 3.81 -6.38
C GLY A 214 -18.30 3.90 -6.29
N LEU A 215 -17.60 3.65 -7.39
CA LEU A 215 -16.15 3.83 -7.46
C LEU A 215 -15.82 5.26 -7.83
N ASN A 216 -14.86 5.83 -7.11
CA ASN A 216 -14.20 7.03 -7.58
C ASN A 216 -13.35 6.64 -8.79
N ALA A 217 -13.73 7.01 -10.01
CA ALA A 217 -12.97 6.70 -11.21
C ALA A 217 -11.84 7.73 -11.42
N MET A 218 -10.69 7.26 -11.94
CA MET A 218 -9.58 8.10 -12.37
C MET A 218 -9.36 7.89 -13.87
N ILE A 219 -9.69 8.89 -14.67
CA ILE A 219 -9.46 8.89 -16.11
C ILE A 219 -8.06 9.47 -16.36
N TYR A 220 -7.10 8.58 -16.63
CA TYR A 220 -5.69 8.95 -16.75
C TYR A 220 -5.42 9.98 -17.86
N ASN A 221 -5.96 9.76 -19.07
CA ASN A 221 -5.76 10.63 -20.24
C ASN A 221 -6.43 12.01 -20.13
N ARG A 222 -7.36 12.20 -19.18
CA ARG A 222 -8.00 13.49 -18.92
C ARG A 222 -7.21 14.34 -17.92
N CYS A 223 -6.29 13.73 -17.17
CA CYS A 223 -5.53 14.41 -16.15
C CYS A 223 -4.52 15.39 -16.76
N VAL A 224 -4.61 16.67 -16.37
CA VAL A 224 -3.67 17.72 -16.79
C VAL A 224 -2.60 18.05 -15.72
N GLY A 225 -2.46 17.19 -14.70
CA GLY A 225 -1.35 17.26 -13.75
C GLY A 225 -1.36 18.38 -12.71
N THR A 226 -2.53 18.97 -12.42
CA THR A 226 -2.65 20.02 -11.38
C THR A 226 -2.31 19.53 -9.96
N ARG A 227 -2.40 18.22 -9.71
CA ARG A 227 -2.09 17.56 -8.43
C ARG A 227 -2.97 17.94 -7.24
N TYR A 228 -3.93 18.84 -7.42
CA TYR A 228 -4.77 19.34 -6.32
C TYR A 228 -5.66 18.25 -5.69
N CYS A 229 -6.04 17.24 -6.49
CA CYS A 229 -6.75 16.05 -5.99
C CYS A 229 -5.97 15.25 -4.94
N SER A 230 -4.63 15.31 -4.94
CA SER A 230 -3.82 14.71 -3.87
C SER A 230 -3.88 15.54 -2.59
N ASN A 231 -3.77 16.87 -2.72
CA ASN A 231 -3.86 17.78 -1.58
C ASN A 231 -5.20 17.62 -0.84
N ASN A 232 -6.31 17.54 -1.58
CA ASN A 232 -7.63 17.41 -0.97
C ASN A 232 -7.99 15.97 -0.55
N CYS A 233 -7.17 14.97 -0.90
CA CYS A 233 -7.36 13.61 -0.39
C CYS A 233 -6.85 13.53 1.05
N ALA A 234 -7.76 13.26 2.01
CA ALA A 234 -7.41 13.10 3.42
C ALA A 234 -6.32 12.03 3.63
N TYR A 235 -6.40 10.94 2.86
CA TYR A 235 -5.48 9.80 2.98
C TYR A 235 -4.20 9.93 2.16
N LYS A 236 -4.05 10.94 1.28
CA LYS A 236 -2.87 11.11 0.40
C LYS A 236 -2.51 9.85 -0.43
N VAL A 237 -3.52 9.08 -0.84
CA VAL A 237 -3.41 7.84 -1.64
C VAL A 237 -3.48 8.06 -3.15
N ARG A 238 -3.27 9.31 -3.57
CA ARG A 238 -3.24 9.75 -4.95
C ARG A 238 -1.78 10.00 -5.33
N ARG A 239 -1.23 9.21 -6.24
CA ARG A 239 0.18 9.24 -6.66
C ARG A 239 0.34 9.96 -7.99
N PHE A 240 1.43 10.70 -8.17
CA PHE A 240 1.66 11.49 -9.37
C PHE A 240 2.83 10.94 -10.17
N ASN A 241 2.65 10.74 -11.48
CA ASN A 241 3.74 10.41 -12.37
C ASN A 241 4.61 11.63 -12.63
N TRP A 242 5.70 11.74 -11.87
CA TRP A 242 6.68 12.83 -12.02
C TRP A 242 7.57 12.67 -13.25
N PHE A 243 7.73 11.44 -13.73
CA PHE A 243 8.65 11.08 -14.80
C PHE A 243 7.94 10.18 -15.80
N ASN A 244 8.54 10.04 -16.98
CA ASN A 244 8.17 8.96 -17.87
C ASN A 244 8.89 7.70 -17.37
N TYR A 245 8.12 6.66 -17.01
CA TYR A 245 8.68 5.39 -16.57
C TYR A 245 8.65 4.43 -17.75
N GLU A 246 9.84 3.97 -18.15
CA GLU A 246 9.99 3.06 -19.27
C GLU A 246 10.10 1.63 -18.78
N PHE A 247 9.46 0.71 -19.50
CA PHE A 247 9.59 -0.73 -19.32
C PHE A 247 10.42 -1.25 -20.51
N PRO A 248 11.75 -1.35 -20.38
CA PRO A 248 12.60 -1.79 -21.48
C PRO A 248 12.33 -3.27 -21.79
N ALA A 249 12.48 -3.68 -23.05
CA ALA A 249 12.34 -5.09 -23.40
C ALA A 249 13.36 -5.97 -22.66
N PRO A 250 12.96 -7.12 -22.07
CA PRO A 250 11.65 -7.78 -22.17
C PRO A 250 10.66 -7.46 -21.01
N LEU A 251 10.95 -6.48 -20.15
CA LEU A 251 10.10 -6.12 -19.01
C LEU A 251 8.74 -5.52 -19.42
N ASP A 252 8.60 -5.09 -20.66
CA ASP A 252 7.31 -4.68 -21.23
C ASP A 252 6.31 -5.85 -21.32
N GLN A 253 6.79 -7.09 -21.44
CA GLN A 253 5.94 -8.29 -21.53
C GLN A 253 5.23 -8.64 -20.21
N GLN A 254 5.69 -8.08 -19.08
CA GLN A 254 5.04 -8.30 -17.78
C GLN A 254 3.78 -7.43 -17.60
N LEU A 255 3.57 -6.45 -18.49
CA LEU A 255 2.49 -5.48 -18.36
C LEU A 255 1.13 -6.13 -18.63
N ASN A 256 0.18 -5.88 -17.74
CA ASN A 256 -1.20 -6.27 -17.90
C ASN A 256 -1.86 -5.48 -19.05
N SER A 257 -2.27 -6.17 -20.10
CA SER A 257 -2.91 -5.56 -21.27
C SER A 257 -4.32 -5.03 -21.00
N ALA A 258 -4.97 -5.44 -19.90
CA ALA A 258 -6.32 -5.01 -19.55
C ALA A 258 -6.37 -3.60 -18.92
N ILE A 259 -5.21 -3.02 -18.59
CA ILE A 259 -5.11 -1.68 -18.00
C ILE A 259 -4.05 -0.83 -18.71
N THR A 260 -4.38 0.45 -18.93
CA THR A 260 -3.47 1.39 -19.56
C THR A 260 -2.22 1.62 -18.71
N THR A 261 -1.04 1.63 -19.34
CA THR A 261 0.15 2.29 -18.78
C THR A 261 -0.06 3.80 -18.78
N ARG A 262 0.59 4.50 -17.84
CA ARG A 262 0.41 5.94 -17.67
C ARG A 262 1.66 6.67 -18.12
N SER A 263 1.43 7.86 -18.68
CA SER A 263 2.48 8.80 -19.04
C SER A 263 2.81 9.74 -17.87
N VAL A 264 3.88 10.50 -18.06
CA VAL A 264 4.24 11.62 -17.17
C VAL A 264 3.08 12.63 -17.03
N GLY A 265 2.97 13.25 -15.87
CA GLY A 265 2.00 14.34 -15.64
C GLY A 265 0.60 13.88 -15.21
N VAL A 266 0.42 12.58 -14.99
CA VAL A 266 -0.89 11.99 -14.68
C VAL A 266 -0.96 11.50 -13.23
N MET A 267 -2.12 11.68 -12.60
CA MET A 267 -2.41 11.14 -11.27
C MET A 267 -2.92 9.69 -11.35
N GLU A 268 -2.58 8.90 -10.35
CA GLU A 268 -3.00 7.52 -10.18
C GLU A 268 -3.52 7.29 -8.76
N LYS A 269 -4.27 6.19 -8.60
CA LYS A 269 -4.74 5.69 -7.31
C LYS A 269 -5.28 4.27 -7.47
N CYS A 270 -5.46 3.58 -6.35
CA CYS A 270 -6.26 2.35 -6.32
C CYS A 270 -7.65 2.60 -6.93
N ASN A 271 -8.04 1.78 -7.90
CA ASN A 271 -9.30 1.82 -8.62
C ASN A 271 -10.16 0.56 -8.35
N PHE A 272 -9.88 -0.17 -7.27
CA PHE A 272 -10.49 -1.48 -6.96
C PHE A 272 -10.34 -2.50 -8.10
N CYS A 273 -9.21 -2.46 -8.81
CA CYS A 273 -8.94 -3.33 -9.97
C CYS A 273 -10.09 -3.28 -10.98
N GLN A 274 -10.49 -2.06 -11.36
CA GLN A 274 -11.66 -1.80 -12.20
C GLN A 274 -11.72 -2.67 -13.47
N HIS A 275 -10.59 -2.97 -14.09
CA HIS A 275 -10.51 -3.84 -15.27
C HIS A 275 -11.00 -5.27 -14.97
N ARG A 276 -10.72 -5.82 -13.78
CA ARG A 276 -11.27 -7.11 -13.33
C ARG A 276 -12.78 -7.03 -13.10
N LEU A 277 -13.26 -5.96 -12.44
CA LEU A 277 -14.70 -5.73 -12.22
C LEU A 277 -15.46 -5.67 -13.54
N VAL A 278 -14.93 -4.92 -14.51
CA VAL A 278 -15.52 -4.78 -15.85
C VAL A 278 -15.51 -6.10 -16.60
N ALA A 279 -14.39 -6.84 -16.59
CA ALA A 279 -14.30 -8.14 -17.26
C ALA A 279 -15.30 -9.16 -16.70
N ALA A 280 -15.35 -9.32 -15.37
CA ALA A 280 -16.26 -10.26 -14.71
C ALA A 280 -17.73 -9.89 -14.97
N LYS A 281 -18.06 -8.59 -14.96
CA LYS A 281 -19.39 -8.11 -15.32
C LYS A 281 -19.76 -8.43 -16.78
N HIS A 282 -18.84 -8.24 -17.72
CA HIS A 282 -19.08 -8.58 -19.11
C HIS A 282 -19.35 -10.07 -19.28
N GLU A 283 -18.60 -10.92 -18.58
CA GLU A 283 -18.84 -12.37 -18.58
C GLU A 283 -20.21 -12.73 -18.01
N ALA A 284 -20.59 -12.19 -16.85
CA ALA A 284 -21.91 -12.41 -16.26
C ALA A 284 -23.05 -11.94 -17.21
N THR A 285 -22.86 -10.77 -17.84
CA THR A 285 -23.80 -10.23 -18.83
C THR A 285 -23.94 -11.15 -20.04
N ASN A 286 -22.83 -11.70 -20.55
CA ASN A 286 -22.84 -12.66 -21.66
C ASN A 286 -23.58 -13.96 -21.31
N LEU A 287 -23.56 -14.34 -20.03
CA LEU A 287 -24.31 -15.48 -19.49
C LEU A 287 -25.78 -15.14 -19.16
N GLY A 288 -26.21 -13.90 -19.41
CA GLY A 288 -27.60 -13.45 -19.16
C GLY A 288 -27.97 -13.37 -17.68
N ARG A 289 -26.98 -13.18 -16.79
CA ARG A 289 -27.19 -13.13 -15.33
C ARG A 289 -26.39 -12.01 -14.69
N ASP A 290 -26.75 -11.70 -13.45
CA ASP A 290 -25.94 -10.83 -12.61
C ASP A 290 -24.69 -11.56 -12.09
N LEU A 291 -23.68 -10.75 -11.75
CA LEU A 291 -22.43 -11.17 -11.14
C LEU A 291 -22.71 -11.68 -9.73
N LYS A 292 -22.12 -12.81 -9.38
CA LYS A 292 -22.24 -13.42 -8.05
C LYS A 292 -21.04 -13.09 -7.19
N ASP A 293 -21.24 -13.20 -5.88
CA ASP A 293 -20.14 -13.11 -4.92
C ASP A 293 -19.05 -14.15 -5.23
N GLY A 294 -17.79 -13.77 -5.04
CA GLY A 294 -16.61 -14.59 -5.35
C GLY A 294 -16.23 -14.66 -6.85
N GLU A 295 -17.05 -14.17 -7.78
CA GLU A 295 -16.70 -14.18 -9.22
C GLU A 295 -15.68 -13.11 -9.62
N VAL A 296 -15.46 -12.12 -8.75
CA VAL A 296 -14.41 -11.14 -8.92
C VAL A 296 -13.63 -10.95 -7.63
N LEU A 297 -12.31 -11.09 -7.74
CA LEU A 297 -11.38 -10.81 -6.67
C LEU A 297 -10.38 -9.76 -7.16
N THR A 298 -10.26 -8.69 -6.39
CA THR A 298 -9.20 -7.70 -6.62
C THR A 298 -7.83 -8.32 -6.37
N ALA A 299 -6.76 -7.79 -6.98
CA ALA A 299 -5.43 -8.38 -6.83
C ALA A 299 -4.95 -8.40 -5.37
N CYS A 300 -5.25 -7.35 -4.60
CA CYS A 300 -4.93 -7.29 -3.19
C CYS A 300 -5.76 -8.26 -2.34
N GLN A 301 -7.01 -8.53 -2.71
CA GLN A 301 -7.86 -9.52 -2.03
C GLN A 301 -7.44 -10.96 -2.34
N GLN A 302 -7.10 -11.28 -3.60
CA GLN A 302 -6.72 -12.62 -4.01
C GLN A 302 -5.37 -13.06 -3.41
N THR A 303 -4.47 -12.11 -3.17
CA THR A 303 -3.11 -12.37 -2.71
C THR A 303 -2.98 -12.38 -1.19
N CYS A 304 -3.91 -11.70 -0.50
CA CYS A 304 -3.98 -11.68 0.96
C CYS A 304 -4.53 -13.01 1.49
#